data_AF-A0A2N2ZW86-F1
#
_entry.id   AF-A0A2N2ZW86-F1
#
_cell.length_a   1.000
_cell.length_b   1.000
_cell.length_c   1.000
_cell.angle_alpha   90.00
_cell.angle_beta   90.00
_cell.angle_gamma   90.00
#
_symmetry.space_group_name_H-M   'P 1'
#
loop_
_entity.id
_entity.type
_entity.pdbx_description
1 polymer ?
#
loop_
_entity_poly.entity_id
_entity_poly.type
_entity_poly.pdbx_seq_one_letter_code
_entity_poly.pdbx_strand_id
1 'polypeptide(L)'
;GIAYAKQVNKPVILDFTGWSCVNCRKMEDNVWSDKTVLSLLTNEYVLISLYVDDKTDLPENEQYISKTTNRKVKTIGNKWSDFETTRFKTNSQPFYVLTDHEGNLLTAPKGYDTSIDGYIKFLNEGIRKFKNS
;
A
#
# COMPACT_ATOMS: atom_id res chain seq x y z
N GLY A 1 -1.05 0.05 12.15
CA GLY A 1 -1.12 0.97 10.99
C GLY A 1 -2.16 2.05 11.20
N ILE A 2 -3.43 1.79 10.83
CA ILE A 2 -4.52 2.78 10.88
C ILE A 2 -4.69 3.45 12.25
N ALA A 3 -4.72 2.69 13.34
CA ALA A 3 -4.86 3.25 14.69
C ALA A 3 -3.75 4.28 15.03
N TYR A 4 -2.52 4.00 14.61
CA TYR A 4 -1.40 4.93 14.79
C TYR A 4 -1.55 6.16 13.87
N ALA A 5 -1.94 5.96 12.61
CA ALA A 5 -2.22 7.07 11.69
C ALA A 5 -3.27 8.04 12.22
N LYS A 6 -4.31 7.51 12.88
CA LYS A 6 -5.32 8.29 13.59
C LYS A 6 -4.74 9.07 14.77
N GLN A 7 -3.87 8.43 15.57
CA GLN A 7 -3.20 9.08 16.70
C GLN A 7 -2.30 10.25 16.26
N VAL A 8 -1.57 10.11 15.17
CA VAL A 8 -0.64 11.14 14.66
C VAL A 8 -1.27 12.08 13.62
N ASN A 9 -2.57 11.91 13.36
CA ASN A 9 -3.34 12.65 12.38
C ASN A 9 -2.68 12.76 10.99
N LYS A 10 -2.23 11.63 10.45
CA LYS A 10 -1.65 11.54 9.10
C LYS A 10 -2.46 10.61 8.20
N PRO A 11 -2.52 10.87 6.88
CA PRO A 11 -3.04 9.90 5.93
C PRO A 11 -2.16 8.63 5.89
N VAL A 12 -2.71 7.58 5.31
CA VAL A 12 -2.06 6.28 5.18
C VAL A 12 -1.68 6.04 3.73
N ILE A 13 -0.50 5.48 3.52
CA ILE A 13 -0.13 4.85 2.25
C ILE A 13 0.01 3.35 2.48
N LEU A 14 -0.85 2.58 1.81
CA LEU A 14 -0.72 1.13 1.69
C LEU A 14 0.20 0.84 0.51
N ASP A 15 1.31 0.16 0.78
CA ASP A 15 2.29 -0.28 -0.19
C ASP A 15 2.16 -1.80 -0.38
N PHE A 16 1.42 -2.21 -1.40
CA PHE A 16 1.37 -3.62 -1.80
C PHE A 16 2.65 -3.97 -2.54
N THR A 17 3.48 -4.78 -1.87
CA THR A 17 4.85 -5.07 -2.26
C THR A 17 5.14 -6.56 -2.13
N GLY A 18 6.35 -6.98 -2.49
CA GLY A 18 6.83 -8.34 -2.31
C GLY A 18 8.32 -8.40 -2.05
N TRP A 19 8.76 -9.44 -1.34
CA TRP A 19 10.17 -9.75 -1.11
C TRP A 19 10.90 -9.94 -2.44
N SER A 20 10.25 -10.65 -3.38
CA SER A 20 10.80 -10.97 -4.70
C SER A 20 10.42 -9.97 -5.81
N CYS A 21 9.77 -8.86 -5.45
CA CYS A 21 9.24 -7.89 -6.42
C CYS A 21 10.35 -6.96 -6.97
N VAL A 22 10.88 -7.29 -8.16
CA VAL A 22 11.93 -6.50 -8.84
C VAL A 22 11.51 -5.04 -9.09
N ASN A 23 10.28 -4.81 -9.54
CA ASN A 23 9.79 -3.46 -9.83
C ASN A 23 9.57 -2.63 -8.55
N CYS A 24 9.27 -3.28 -7.42
CA CYS A 24 9.17 -2.60 -6.12
C CYS A 24 10.55 -2.08 -5.69
N ARG A 25 11.60 -2.91 -5.81
CA ARG A 25 12.98 -2.48 -5.52
C ARG A 25 13.43 -1.34 -6.44
N LYS A 26 13.07 -1.38 -7.73
CA LYS A 26 13.32 -0.25 -8.64
C LYS A 26 12.63 1.05 -8.21
N MET A 27 11.41 0.98 -7.67
CA MET A 27 10.74 2.17 -7.12
C MET A 27 11.45 2.68 -5.88
N GLU A 28 11.86 1.79 -4.98
CA GLU A 28 12.62 2.15 -3.79
C GLU A 28 13.94 2.84 -4.15
N ASP A 29 14.70 2.26 -5.07
CA ASP A 29 16.03 2.72 -5.47
C ASP A 29 16.00 4.03 -6.27
N ASN A 30 15.00 4.23 -7.13
CA ASN A 30 15.00 5.34 -8.09
C ASN A 30 13.97 6.45 -7.78
N VAL A 31 12.95 6.17 -6.96
CA VAL A 31 11.87 7.12 -6.65
C VAL A 31 11.83 7.42 -5.16
N TRP A 32 11.81 6.42 -4.28
CA TRP A 32 11.74 6.68 -2.83
C TRP A 32 13.05 7.22 -2.26
N SER A 33 14.17 6.95 -2.91
CA SER A 33 15.47 7.52 -2.56
C SER A 33 15.60 9.02 -2.85
N ASP A 34 14.71 9.60 -3.68
CA ASP A 34 14.66 11.04 -3.89
C ASP A 34 14.35 11.74 -2.56
N LYS A 35 15.11 12.81 -2.26
CA LYS A 35 15.02 13.51 -0.97
C LYS A 35 13.62 14.08 -0.70
N THR A 36 12.93 14.54 -1.74
CA THR A 36 11.59 15.12 -1.61
C THR A 36 10.57 14.03 -1.35
N VAL A 37 10.62 12.94 -2.12
CA VAL A 37 9.74 11.78 -1.92
C VAL A 37 9.95 11.18 -0.53
N LEU A 38 11.19 10.92 -0.14
CA LEU A 38 11.52 10.36 1.18
C LEU A 38 10.98 11.23 2.32
N SER A 39 11.13 12.56 2.19
CA SER A 39 10.61 13.52 3.18
C SER A 39 9.09 13.43 3.28
N LEU A 40 8.37 13.38 2.16
CA LEU A 40 6.91 13.26 2.16
C LEU A 40 6.47 11.93 2.79
N LEU A 41 7.08 10.81 2.41
CA LEU A 41 6.75 9.49 2.95
C LEU A 41 6.99 9.41 4.46
N THR A 42 8.09 9.98 4.95
CA THR A 42 8.48 9.92 6.36
C THR A 42 7.67 10.88 7.23
N ASN A 43 7.44 12.09 6.73
CA ASN A 43 6.90 13.19 7.54
C ASN A 43 5.39 13.36 7.38
N GLU A 44 4.82 13.06 6.23
CA GLU A 44 3.41 13.36 5.94
C GLU A 44 2.52 12.11 5.95
N TYR A 45 3.09 10.91 5.89
CA TYR A 45 2.33 9.66 5.80
C TYR A 45 2.66 8.68 6.92
N VAL A 46 1.70 7.77 7.17
CA VAL A 46 1.99 6.48 7.80
C VAL A 46 2.05 5.42 6.70
N LEU A 47 3.26 4.92 6.43
CA LEU A 47 3.50 3.85 5.47
C LEU A 47 3.20 2.48 6.09
N ILE A 48 2.41 1.67 5.37
CA ILE A 48 2.10 0.28 5.73
C ILE A 48 2.43 -0.59 4.52
N SER A 49 3.54 -1.33 4.59
CA SER A 49 3.89 -2.30 3.56
C SER A 49 3.16 -3.63 3.78
N LEU A 50 2.47 -4.08 2.73
CA LEU A 50 1.67 -5.29 2.68
C LEU A 50 2.34 -6.27 1.71
N TYR A 51 3.16 -7.17 2.27
CA TYR A 51 3.91 -8.15 1.50
C TYR A 51 2.98 -9.26 1.00
N VAL A 52 2.76 -9.34 -0.31
CA VAL A 52 1.82 -10.29 -0.93
C VAL A 52 2.42 -11.68 -1.14
N ASP A 53 3.74 -11.81 -1.05
CA ASP A 53 4.48 -13.07 -1.20
C ASP A 53 5.00 -13.64 0.13
N ASP A 54 4.63 -13.02 1.25
CA ASP A 54 5.02 -13.46 2.59
C ASP A 54 4.48 -14.87 2.90
N LYS A 55 5.39 -15.74 3.36
CA LYS A 55 5.15 -17.17 3.62
C LYS A 55 4.80 -17.48 5.07
N THR A 56 4.76 -16.47 5.94
CA THR A 56 4.34 -16.65 7.33
C THR A 56 2.91 -17.14 7.37
N ASP A 57 2.68 -18.28 8.03
CA ASP A 57 1.34 -18.84 8.18
C ASP A 57 0.45 -17.94 9.04
N LEU A 58 -0.83 -17.88 8.65
CA LEU A 58 -1.88 -17.32 9.49
C LEU A 58 -2.27 -18.32 10.56
N PRO A 59 -2.71 -17.85 11.75
CA PRO A 59 -3.42 -18.69 12.71
C PRO A 59 -4.52 -19.49 12.02
N GLU A 60 -4.71 -20.76 12.39
CA GLU A 60 -5.67 -21.65 11.71
C GLU A 60 -7.11 -21.07 11.67
N ASN A 61 -7.51 -20.35 12.72
CA ASN A 61 -8.81 -19.69 12.81
C ASN A 61 -8.95 -18.45 11.90
N GLU A 62 -7.86 -17.95 11.33
CA GLU A 62 -7.84 -16.87 10.33
C GLU A 62 -7.68 -17.39 8.90
N GLN A 63 -7.52 -18.71 8.69
CA GLN A 63 -7.43 -19.30 7.36
C GLN A 63 -8.83 -19.47 6.75
N TYR A 64 -8.96 -19.16 5.45
CA TYR A 64 -10.26 -19.22 4.76
C TYR A 64 -10.11 -19.53 3.27
N ILE A 65 -11.23 -19.76 2.58
CA ILE A 65 -11.28 -19.79 1.11
C ILE A 65 -11.85 -18.44 0.65
N SER A 66 -11.10 -17.73 -0.17
CA SER A 66 -11.54 -16.45 -0.73
C SER A 66 -12.80 -16.65 -1.56
N LYS A 67 -13.84 -15.86 -1.29
CA LYS A 67 -15.08 -15.87 -2.08
C LYS A 67 -14.87 -15.31 -3.49
N THR A 68 -13.85 -14.47 -3.70
CA THR A 68 -13.58 -13.83 -5.00
C THR A 68 -12.66 -14.66 -5.87
N THR A 69 -11.61 -15.28 -5.29
CA THR A 69 -10.60 -16.02 -6.07
C THR A 69 -10.76 -17.54 -5.97
N ASN A 70 -11.58 -18.04 -5.05
CA ASN A 70 -11.72 -19.46 -4.70
C ASN A 70 -10.39 -20.13 -4.27
N ARG A 71 -9.38 -19.34 -3.91
CA ARG A 71 -8.08 -19.81 -3.42
C ARG A 71 -8.08 -19.92 -1.90
N LYS A 72 -7.28 -20.86 -1.38
CA LYS A 72 -7.02 -20.97 0.06
C LYS A 72 -6.12 -19.81 0.50
N VAL A 73 -6.55 -19.07 1.51
CA VAL A 73 -5.79 -18.02 2.16
C VAL A 73 -5.21 -18.61 3.44
N LYS A 74 -3.90 -18.88 3.41
CA LYS A 74 -3.19 -19.56 4.51
C LYS A 74 -2.05 -18.75 5.10
N THR A 75 -1.43 -17.89 4.30
CA THR A 75 -0.29 -17.06 4.73
C THR A 75 -0.64 -15.58 4.75
N ILE A 76 0.18 -14.78 5.43
CA ILE A 76 0.10 -13.31 5.40
C ILE A 76 0.10 -12.80 3.96
N GLY A 77 0.96 -13.34 3.09
CA GLY A 77 0.99 -12.98 1.68
C GLY A 77 -0.32 -13.28 0.95
N ASN A 78 -0.92 -14.46 1.19
CA ASN A 78 -2.23 -14.77 0.61
C ASN A 78 -3.30 -13.79 1.08
N LYS A 79 -3.30 -13.41 2.36
CA LYS A 79 -4.26 -12.46 2.93
C LYS A 79 -4.18 -11.10 2.23
N TRP A 80 -2.98 -10.57 2.03
CA TRP A 80 -2.82 -9.27 1.37
C TRP A 80 -3.04 -9.32 -0.13
N SER A 81 -2.63 -10.39 -0.81
CA SER A 81 -2.95 -10.61 -2.23
C SER A 81 -4.45 -10.74 -2.47
N ASP A 82 -5.16 -11.45 -1.59
CA ASP A 82 -6.62 -11.57 -1.65
C ASP A 82 -7.31 -10.24 -1.36
N PHE A 83 -6.84 -9.49 -0.36
CA PHE A 83 -7.35 -8.15 -0.06
C PHE A 83 -7.17 -7.20 -1.26
N GLU A 84 -6.00 -7.19 -1.88
CA GLU A 84 -5.71 -6.39 -3.08
C GLU A 84 -6.69 -6.73 -4.22
N THR A 85 -6.85 -8.03 -4.51
CA THR A 85 -7.72 -8.52 -5.57
C THR A 85 -9.19 -8.22 -5.30
N THR A 86 -9.65 -8.46 -4.07
CA THR A 86 -11.06 -8.29 -3.68
C THR A 86 -11.47 -6.82 -3.67
N ARG A 87 -10.61 -5.94 -3.12
CA ARG A 87 -10.89 -4.51 -2.91
C ARG A 87 -10.59 -3.66 -4.13
N PHE A 88 -9.44 -3.89 -4.78
CA PHE A 88 -8.94 -3.03 -5.86
C PHE A 88 -8.96 -3.68 -7.24
N LYS A 89 -9.38 -4.95 -7.34
CA LYS A 89 -9.49 -5.69 -8.61
C LYS A 89 -8.17 -5.77 -9.38
N THR A 90 -7.05 -5.79 -8.64
CA THR A 90 -5.70 -5.94 -9.18
C THR A 90 -4.88 -6.91 -8.31
N ASN A 91 -3.76 -7.38 -8.85
CA ASN A 91 -2.82 -8.28 -8.19
C ASN A 91 -1.37 -8.00 -8.64
N SER A 92 -1.09 -6.78 -9.08
CA SER A 92 0.20 -6.35 -9.62
C SER A 92 0.95 -5.50 -8.62
N GLN A 93 2.22 -5.80 -8.34
CA GLN A 93 3.06 -4.99 -7.46
C GLN A 93 4.22 -4.33 -8.23
N PRO A 94 4.68 -3.13 -7.85
CA PRO A 94 4.21 -2.33 -6.71
C PRO A 94 2.83 -1.70 -6.97
N PHE A 95 2.03 -1.56 -5.91
CA PHE A 95 0.75 -0.88 -5.96
C PHE A 95 0.52 -0.05 -4.70
N TYR A 96 0.35 1.26 -4.89
CA TYR A 96 0.29 2.27 -3.84
C TYR A 96 -1.13 2.83 -3.73
N VAL A 97 -1.67 2.81 -2.52
CA VAL A 97 -3.02 3.29 -2.23
C VAL A 97 -2.98 4.31 -1.10
N LEU A 98 -3.48 5.52 -1.35
CA LEU A 98 -3.58 6.59 -0.34
C LEU A 98 -4.98 6.58 0.27
N THR A 99 -5.08 6.49 1.60
CA THR A 99 -6.37 6.47 2.31
C THR A 99 -6.42 7.43 3.49
N ASP A 100 -7.63 7.84 3.86
CA ASP A 100 -7.94 8.42 5.16
C ASP A 100 -7.96 7.35 6.27
N HIS A 101 -8.46 7.69 7.46
CA HIS A 101 -8.51 6.80 8.63
C HIS A 101 -9.63 5.76 8.53
N GLU A 102 -10.62 6.00 7.68
CA GLU A 102 -11.78 5.17 7.41
C GLU A 102 -11.53 4.20 6.25
N GLY A 103 -10.43 4.38 5.51
CA GLY A 103 -10.07 3.55 4.36
C GLY A 103 -10.70 4.02 3.05
N ASN A 104 -11.21 5.26 3.00
CA ASN A 104 -11.64 5.88 1.75
C ASN A 104 -10.42 6.30 0.94
N LEU A 105 -10.52 6.17 -0.38
CA LEU A 105 -9.46 6.56 -1.29
C LEU A 105 -9.33 8.08 -1.34
N LEU A 106 -8.12 8.57 -1.09
CA LEU A 106 -7.79 9.98 -1.29
C LEU A 106 -7.56 10.24 -2.78
N THR A 107 -6.85 9.37 -3.48
CA THR A 107 -6.56 9.51 -4.91
C THR A 107 -6.75 8.20 -5.65
N ALA A 108 -6.71 8.24 -6.98
CA ALA A 108 -6.57 7.02 -7.77
C ALA A 108 -5.28 6.29 -7.35
N PRO A 109 -5.31 4.96 -7.11
CA PRO A 109 -4.11 4.19 -6.82
C PRO A 109 -3.07 4.27 -7.93
N LYS A 110 -1.81 4.08 -7.57
CA LYS A 110 -0.67 4.16 -8.49
C LYS A 110 0.11 2.85 -8.53
N GLY A 111 0.42 2.37 -9.73
CA GLY A 111 1.28 1.19 -9.94
C GLY A 111 2.76 1.57 -10.11
N TYR A 112 3.50 0.74 -10.83
CA TYR A 112 4.89 1.01 -11.22
C TYR A 112 5.00 2.23 -12.15
N ASP A 113 5.74 3.25 -11.72
CA ASP A 113 6.06 4.45 -12.51
C ASP A 113 7.28 5.16 -11.89
N THR A 114 8.37 5.28 -12.65
CA THR A 114 9.63 5.86 -12.17
C THR A 114 9.69 7.38 -12.25
N SER A 115 8.59 8.05 -12.60
CA SER A 115 8.48 9.51 -12.55
C SER A 115 8.45 10.04 -11.11
N ILE A 116 9.58 10.61 -10.65
CA ILE A 116 9.69 11.28 -9.35
C ILE A 116 8.64 12.38 -9.21
N ASP A 117 8.55 13.30 -10.18
CA ASP A 117 7.55 14.38 -10.17
C ASP A 117 6.12 13.85 -10.15
N GLY A 118 5.85 12.78 -10.90
CA GLY A 118 4.55 12.13 -10.91
C GLY A 118 4.21 11.52 -9.55
N TYR A 119 5.18 10.97 -8.83
CA TYR A 119 5.00 10.41 -7.50
C TYR A 119 4.82 11.50 -6.43
N ILE A 120 5.60 12.60 -6.51
CA ILE A 120 5.44 13.78 -5.65
C ILE A 120 4.04 14.38 -5.80
N LYS A 121 3.53 14.52 -7.04
CA LYS A 121 2.17 15.02 -7.30
C LYS A 121 1.11 14.12 -6.67
N PHE A 122 1.26 12.81 -6.81
CA PHE A 122 0.38 11.81 -6.22
C PHE A 122 0.32 11.93 -4.68
N LEU A 123 1.48 11.99 -4.01
CA LEU A 123 1.55 12.16 -2.57
C LEU A 123 0.95 13.50 -2.11
N ASN A 124 1.30 14.61 -2.77
CA ASN A 124 0.78 15.92 -2.40
C ASN A 124 -0.74 16.03 -2.59
N GLU A 125 -1.30 15.40 -3.63
CA GLU A 125 -2.75 15.36 -3.83
C GLU A 125 -3.45 14.60 -2.69
N GLY A 126 -2.89 13.47 -2.24
CA GLY A 126 -3.40 12.72 -1.11
C GLY A 126 -3.41 13.54 0.18
N ILE A 127 -2.31 14.22 0.50
CA ILE A 127 -2.21 15.12 1.66
C ILE A 127 -3.28 16.22 1.59
N ARG A 128 -3.42 16.86 0.43
CA ARG A 128 -4.40 17.94 0.22
C ARG A 128 -5.82 17.45 0.44
N LYS A 129 -6.19 16.28 -0.09
CA LYS A 129 -7.54 15.74 0.07
C LYS A 129 -7.82 15.29 1.51
N PHE A 130 -6.84 14.69 2.17
CA PHE A 130 -6.96 14.31 3.59
C PHE A 130 -7.24 15.52 4.48
N LYS A 131 -6.54 16.64 4.27
CA LYS A 131 -6.77 17.89 5.02
C LYS A 131 -8.14 18.52 4.79
N ASN A 132 -8.82 18.14 3.70
CA ASN A 132 -10.14 18.65 3.32
C ASN A 132 -11.27 17.63 3.61
N SER A 133 -10.96 16.50 4.23
CA SER A 133 -11.91 15.45 4.60
C SER A 133 -12.43 15.61 6.02
#